data_AF-A0A645CML3-F1
#
_entry.id   AF-A0A645CML3-F1
#
_cell.length_a   1.000
_cell.length_b   1.000
_cell.length_c   1.000
_cell.angle_alpha   90.00
_cell.angle_beta   90.00
_cell.angle_gamma   90.00
#
_symmetry.space_group_name_H-M   'P 1'
#
loop_
_entity.id
_entity.type
_entity.pdbx_description
1 polymer ?
#
loop_
_entity_poly.entity_id
_entity_poly.type
_entity_poly.pdbx_seq_one_letter_code
_entity_poly.pdbx_strand_id
1 'polypeptide(L)'
;MKRVVILADGEFPVHETPLSILKQSEYLVCCDGAAKKCIEYGYNPDAIVGDMDSLDDEFKSRYKSIIHQSDCQETNDLTKSVEFVTANSPSEIVILGLQASERIIR
;
A
#
# COMPACT_ATOMS: atom_id res chain seq x y z
N MET A 1 8.18 12.73 -12.28
CA MET A 1 7.50 11.48 -12.69
C MET A 1 7.69 10.52 -11.53
N LYS A 2 6.64 10.23 -10.76
CA LYS A 2 6.78 9.60 -9.44
C LYS A 2 6.70 8.07 -9.54
N ARG A 3 7.63 7.36 -8.87
CA ARG A 3 7.54 5.92 -8.61
C ARG A 3 6.62 5.67 -7.42
N VAL A 4 5.58 4.87 -7.62
CA VAL A 4 4.64 4.50 -6.57
C VAL A 4 4.84 3.03 -6.18
N VAL A 5 4.91 2.77 -4.89
CA VAL A 5 4.95 1.41 -4.35
C VAL A 5 3.63 1.10 -3.66
N ILE A 6 3.02 -0.03 -4.01
CA ILE A 6 1.81 -0.55 -3.38
C ILE A 6 2.20 -1.77 -2.55
N LEU A 7 1.94 -1.72 -1.25
CA LEU A 7 2.14 -2.84 -0.34
C LEU A 7 0.82 -3.59 -0.17
N ALA A 8 0.75 -4.81 -0.69
CA ALA A 8 -0.39 -5.72 -0.57
C ALA A 8 -0.40 -6.45 0.78
N ASP A 9 -1.57 -6.98 1.17
CA ASP A 9 -1.76 -7.70 2.43
C ASP A 9 -1.33 -9.19 2.39
N GLY A 10 -0.24 -9.51 1.72
CA GLY A 10 0.37 -10.84 1.79
C GLY A 10 1.48 -10.88 2.85
N GLU A 11 2.59 -11.54 2.49
CA GLU A 11 3.79 -11.57 3.32
C GLU A 11 4.58 -10.27 3.20
N PHE A 12 4.95 -9.68 4.33
CA PHE A 12 5.77 -8.48 4.33
C PHE A 12 7.16 -8.79 3.74
N PRO A 13 7.68 -7.99 2.80
CA PRO A 13 8.96 -8.25 2.19
C PRO A 13 10.10 -8.16 3.21
N VAL A 14 10.84 -9.26 3.39
CA VAL A 14 12.04 -9.32 4.26
C VAL A 14 13.36 -9.31 3.48
N HIS A 15 13.30 -9.55 2.16
CA HIS A 15 14.47 -9.62 1.31
C HIS A 15 15.03 -8.21 1.00
N GLU A 16 16.34 -8.09 0.79
CA GLU A 16 16.99 -6.79 0.59
C GLU A 16 16.46 -6.01 -0.62
N THR A 17 16.07 -6.72 -1.68
CA THR A 17 15.58 -6.17 -2.94
C THR A 17 14.26 -5.39 -2.75
N PRO A 18 13.16 -6.02 -2.29
CA PRO A 18 11.91 -5.30 -2.07
C PRO A 18 12.03 -4.23 -0.97
N LEU A 19 12.85 -4.43 0.06
CA LEU A 19 13.12 -3.40 1.07
C LEU A 19 13.83 -2.18 0.47
N SER A 20 14.75 -2.39 -0.47
CA SER A 20 15.43 -1.31 -1.18
C SER A 20 14.48 -0.54 -2.09
N ILE A 21 13.55 -1.23 -2.75
CA ILE A 21 12.48 -0.61 -3.55
C ILE A 21 11.59 0.26 -2.66
N LEU A 22 11.20 -0.26 -1.49
CA LEU A 22 10.34 0.43 -0.52
C LEU A 22 11.04 1.71 -0.01
N LYS A 23 12.35 1.65 0.26
CA LYS A 23 13.16 2.83 0.62
C LYS A 23 13.34 3.84 -0.51
N GLN A 24 13.35 3.39 -1.76
CA GLN A 24 13.47 4.25 -2.94
C GLN A 24 12.12 4.77 -3.45
N SER A 25 11.01 4.35 -2.84
CA SER A 25 9.68 4.80 -3.23
C SER A 25 9.52 6.29 -2.97
N GLU A 26 8.93 7.01 -3.93
CA GLU A 26 8.55 8.41 -3.75
C GLU A 26 7.14 8.54 -3.14
N TYR A 27 6.37 7.46 -3.20
CA TYR A 27 5.02 7.40 -2.68
C TYR A 27 4.68 5.96 -2.30
N LEU A 28 4.36 5.73 -1.03
CA LEU A 28 4.04 4.42 -0.48
C LEU A 28 2.53 4.32 -0.19
N VAL A 29 1.86 3.43 -0.93
CA VAL A 29 0.45 3.10 -0.72
C VAL A 29 0.36 1.74 -0.05
N CYS A 30 -0.34 1.63 1.07
CA CYS A 30 -0.60 0.36 1.72
C CYS A 30 -2.06 -0.05 1.54
N CYS A 31 -2.30 -1.31 1.24
CA CYS A 31 -3.61 -1.91 1.42
C CYS A 31 -3.96 -1.91 2.93
N ASP A 32 -5.24 -1.84 3.26
CA ASP A 32 -5.78 -1.91 4.63
C ASP A 32 -5.00 -2.91 5.51
N GLY A 33 -5.04 -4.21 5.18
CA GLY A 33 -4.41 -5.24 6.00
C GLY A 33 -2.88 -5.13 6.10
N ALA A 34 -2.24 -4.48 5.12
CA ALA A 34 -0.80 -4.26 5.09
C ALA A 34 -0.36 -3.03 5.91
N ALA A 35 -1.28 -2.11 6.20
CA ALA A 35 -0.95 -0.82 6.83
C ALA A 35 -0.39 -0.98 8.24
N LYS A 36 -0.98 -1.86 9.06
CA LYS A 36 -0.48 -2.18 10.41
C LYS A 36 0.95 -2.71 10.34
N LYS A 37 1.18 -3.74 9.51
CA LYS A 37 2.51 -4.34 9.30
C LYS A 37 3.52 -3.27 8.88
N CYS A 38 3.19 -2.44 7.89
CA CYS A 38 4.06 -1.36 7.41
C CYS A 38 4.58 -0.47 8.54
N ILE A 39 3.69 -0.04 9.43
CA ILE A 39 4.03 0.80 10.58
C ILE A 39 4.81 0.03 11.65
N GLU A 40 4.47 -1.24 11.91
CA GLU A 40 5.23 -2.10 12.82
C GLU A 40 6.68 -2.31 12.36
N TYR A 41 6.91 -2.38 11.05
CA TYR A 41 8.24 -2.43 10.45
C TYR A 41 8.96 -1.07 10.41
N GLY A 42 8.33 0.00 10.91
CA GLY A 42 8.91 1.35 10.99
C GLY A 42 8.84 2.16 9.69
N TYR A 43 7.96 1.76 8.77
CA TYR A 43 7.68 2.51 7.54
C TYR A 43 6.42 3.34 7.69
N ASN A 44 6.39 4.48 7.02
CA ASN A 44 5.25 5.39 7.04
C ASN A 44 4.56 5.37 5.67
N PRO A 45 3.32 4.85 5.56
CA PRO A 45 2.56 4.97 4.32
C PRO A 45 2.15 6.41 4.06
N ASP A 46 2.17 6.82 2.80
CA ASP A 46 1.62 8.09 2.33
C ASP A 46 0.11 8.00 2.10
N ALA A 47 -0.38 6.81 1.76
CA ALA A 47 -1.80 6.52 1.58
C ALA A 47 -2.13 5.11 2.06
N ILE A 48 -3.31 4.95 2.66
CA ILE A 48 -3.86 3.65 3.07
C ILE A 48 -5.18 3.47 2.33
N VAL A 49 -5.30 2.43 1.51
CA VAL A 49 -6.47 2.20 0.64
C VAL A 49 -7.12 0.86 0.99
N GLY A 50 -8.45 0.85 1.08
CA GLY A 50 -9.23 -0.35 1.36
C GLY A 50 -10.61 -0.03 1.94
N ASP A 51 -11.31 -1.04 2.43
CA ASP A 51 -12.61 -0.89 3.10
C ASP A 51 -12.52 -0.49 4.58
N MET A 52 -11.31 -0.51 5.16
CA MET A 52 -11.03 -0.12 6.55
C MET A 52 -11.69 -1.06 7.58
N ASP A 53 -12.06 -2.28 7.22
CA ASP A 53 -12.68 -3.23 8.15
C ASP A 53 -11.63 -3.87 9.10
N SER A 54 -10.36 -3.92 8.69
CA SER A 54 -9.30 -4.58 9.50
C SER A 54 -8.56 -3.65 10.47
N LEU A 55 -8.88 -2.35 10.47
CA LEU A 55 -8.24 -1.33 11.30
C LEU A 55 -9.14 -0.92 12.48
N ASP A 56 -8.53 -0.70 13.64
CA ASP A 56 -9.22 -0.20 14.84
C ASP A 56 -9.52 1.31 14.72
N ASP A 57 -10.56 1.79 15.42
CA ASP A 57 -10.96 3.21 15.43
C ASP A 57 -9.83 4.17 15.83
N GLU A 58 -8.95 3.77 16.76
CA GLU A 58 -7.80 4.58 17.15
C GLU A 58 -6.82 4.76 15.97
N PHE A 59 -6.56 3.68 15.23
CA PHE A 59 -5.71 3.71 14.05
C PHE A 59 -6.35 4.55 12.94
N LYS A 60 -7.65 4.36 12.68
CA LYS A 60 -8.40 5.18 11.73
C LYS A 60 -8.35 6.65 12.07
N SER A 61 -8.49 7.00 13.35
CA SER A 61 -8.41 8.38 13.82
C SER A 61 -7.01 8.97 13.62
N ARG A 62 -5.97 8.22 13.97
CA ARG A 62 -4.56 8.64 13.84
C ARG A 62 -4.13 8.84 12.38
N TYR A 63 -4.57 7.98 11.47
CA TYR A 63 -4.19 7.99 10.06
C TYR A 63 -5.30 8.50 9.14
N LYS A 64 -6.34 9.14 9.70
CA LYS A 64 -7.52 9.61 8.95
C LYS A 64 -7.16 10.48 7.74
N SER A 65 -6.09 11.26 7.84
CA SER A 65 -5.63 12.16 6.78
C SER A 65 -5.05 11.45 5.56
N ILE A 66 -4.58 10.20 5.71
CA ILE A 66 -3.99 9.39 4.63
C ILE A 66 -4.86 8.18 4.25
N ILE A 67 -5.97 7.98 4.96
CA ILE A 67 -6.92 6.89 4.69
C ILE A 67 -7.82 7.30 3.53
N HIS A 68 -7.81 6.46 2.49
CA HIS A 68 -8.66 6.52 1.33
C HIS A 68 -9.60 5.31 1.37
N GLN A 69 -10.75 5.51 2.01
CA GLN A 69 -11.78 4.49 2.08
C GLN A 69 -12.42 4.30 0.70
N SER A 70 -12.58 3.04 0.30
CA SER A 70 -13.32 2.67 -0.90
C SER A 70 -14.59 1.92 -0.50
N ASP A 71 -15.75 2.41 -0.95
CA ASP A 71 -17.05 1.78 -0.68
C ASP A 71 -17.31 0.52 -1.51
N CYS A 72 -16.44 0.20 -2.49
CA CYS A 72 -16.63 -0.93 -3.39
C CYS A 72 -16.20 -2.25 -2.72
N GLN A 73 -17.14 -3.00 -2.15
CA GLN A 73 -16.84 -4.30 -1.52
C GLN A 73 -16.64 -5.46 -2.51
N GLU A 74 -16.90 -5.24 -3.81
CA GLU A 74 -16.79 -6.28 -4.84
C GLU A 74 -15.34 -6.51 -5.31
N THR A 75 -14.44 -5.54 -5.09
CA THR A 75 -13.04 -5.59 -5.48
C THR A 75 -12.13 -5.77 -4.27
N ASN A 76 -11.00 -6.45 -4.46
CA ASN A 76 -10.00 -6.60 -3.41
C ASN A 76 -9.22 -5.28 -3.18
N ASP A 77 -8.56 -5.15 -2.03
CA ASP A 77 -7.80 -3.95 -1.66
C ASP A 77 -6.67 -3.60 -2.61
N LEU A 78 -6.07 -4.62 -3.24
CA LEU A 78 -5.04 -4.39 -4.24
C LEU A 78 -5.59 -3.69 -5.48
N THR A 79 -6.73 -4.13 -6.00
CA THR A 79 -7.39 -3.52 -7.15
C THR A 79 -7.75 -2.07 -6.81
N LYS A 80 -8.38 -1.83 -5.65
CA LYS A 80 -8.70 -0.47 -5.17
C LYS A 80 -7.45 0.42 -5.09
N SER A 81 -6.34 -0.11 -4.57
CA SER A 81 -5.06 0.59 -4.46
C SER A 81 -4.47 0.91 -5.83
N VAL A 82 -4.51 -0.03 -6.77
CA VAL A 82 -4.04 0.16 -8.14
C VAL A 82 -4.90 1.20 -8.86
N GLU A 83 -6.23 1.18 -8.70
CA GLU A 83 -7.13 2.18 -9.28
C GLU A 83 -6.86 3.58 -8.70
N PHE A 84 -6.70 3.70 -7.39
CA PHE A 84 -6.34 4.94 -6.71
C PHE A 84 -5.03 5.54 -7.24
N VAL A 85 -4.02 4.68 -7.41
CA VAL A 85 -2.71 5.08 -7.92
C VAL A 85 -2.79 5.43 -9.41
N THR A 86 -3.49 4.63 -10.22
CA THR A 86 -3.65 4.84 -11.66
C THR A 86 -4.37 6.14 -11.98
N ALA A 87 -5.32 6.57 -11.13
CA ALA A 87 -5.97 7.87 -11.26
C ALA A 87 -4.98 9.06 -11.28
N ASN A 88 -3.79 8.89 -10.70
CA ASN A 88 -2.74 9.91 -10.64
C ASN A 88 -1.67 9.78 -11.74
N SER A 89 -1.84 8.86 -12.70
CA SER A 89 -0.92 8.63 -13.84
C SER A 89 0.56 8.55 -13.42
N PRO A 90 0.94 7.61 -12.53
CA PRO A 90 2.32 7.43 -12.11
C PRO A 90 3.17 6.90 -13.26
N SER A 91 4.48 7.00 -13.11
CA SER A 91 5.42 6.57 -14.16
C SER A 91 5.84 5.11 -14.00
N GLU A 92 5.69 4.57 -12.80
CA GLU A 92 5.96 3.18 -12.47
C GLU A 92 5.16 2.82 -11.22
N ILE A 93 4.51 1.64 -11.25
CA ILE A 93 3.80 1.07 -10.11
C ILE A 93 4.49 -0.22 -9.74
N VAL A 94 5.01 -0.32 -8.52
CA VAL A 94 5.62 -1.55 -8.01
C VAL A 94 4.74 -2.11 -6.92
N ILE A 95 4.30 -3.35 -7.07
CA ILE A 95 3.50 -4.04 -6.07
C ILE A 95 4.42 -4.98 -5.29
N LEU A 96 4.44 -4.81 -3.98
CA LEU A 96 5.18 -5.61 -3.01
C LEU A 96 4.20 -6.33 -2.09
N GLY A 97 4.65 -7.41 -1.46
CA GLY A 97 3.88 -8.11 -0.44
C GLY A 97 2.71 -8.94 -0.97
N LEU A 98 2.73 -9.35 -2.24
CA LEU A 98 1.84 -10.41 -2.75
C LEU A 98 2.29 -11.79 -2.24
N GLN A 99 3.60 -12.02 -2.27
CA GLN A 99 4.37 -13.16 -1.77
C GLN A 99 5.76 -12.62 -1.39
N ALA A 100 6.74 -13.46 -1.05
CA ALA A 100 8.14 -13.04 -0.82
C ALA A 100 8.86 -12.40 -2.03
N SER A 101 8.15 -12.05 -3.11
CA SER A 101 8.63 -11.53 -4.39
C SER A 101 7.94 -10.21 -4.78
N GLU A 102 8.62 -9.41 -5.61
CA GLU A 102 8.11 -8.17 -6.20
C GLU A 102 7.44 -8.36 -7.57
N ARG A 103 6.50 -7.46 -7.91
CA ARG A 103 5.91 -7.38 -9.26
C ARG A 103 5.84 -5.94 -9.74
N ILE A 104 6.39 -5.67 -10.93
CA ILE A 104 6.47 -4.33 -11.50
C ILE A 104 5.45 -4.18 -12.63
N ILE A 105 4.65 -3.11 -12.58
CA ILE A 105 3.71 -2.70 -13.62
C ILE A 105 4.25 -1.41 -14.25
N ARG A 106 4.45 -1.42 -15.56
CA ARG A 106 4.95 -0.30 -16.36
C ARG A 106 3.86 0.21 -17.30
#